data_AF-A0AA37UWW0-F1
#
_entry.id   AF-A0AA37UWW0-F1
#
_cell.length_a   1.000
_cell.length_b   1.000
_cell.length_c   1.000
_cell.angle_alpha   90.00
_cell.angle_beta   90.00
_cell.angle_gamma   90.00
#
_symmetry.space_group_name_H-M   'P 1'
#
loop_
_entity.id
_entity.type
_entity.pdbx_description
1 polymer ?
#
loop_
_entity_poly.entity_id
_entity_poly.type
_entity_poly.pdbx_seq_one_letter_code
_entity_poly.pdbx_strand_id
1 'polypeptide(L)'
;MPSRLDSVIALAKHRGFVFQSGEIYGGSRSAWDYGPLGVELKENIKRQWWRAMVTRRDDIVGLDSAVILPRQVWVASGHVGVFTDPLTECLSCHKRFREDHLLEEFEEKKGRAPENGLGDVACPNCGTRGQWTEPRDFNMMLKTYLGPVEDESGLHYLRPETAQGIFVNYGNVATAARKKPPFGIAQIGKSFRNEITPGNFIFRTREFEQMEMEFFVEPGTDETWHQYWIDTRMEWYTSLGIAADNLRLYEHPAEKLSHYSTRTVDIEYKFGFTGSEWGELEGIANRTDFDLKTHTEHSGKDLSFFDQEKGSVGCRTSSSPPRASRARSWRSSWRPTTRTRRPTRRVESTSAPC
;
A
#
# COMPACT_ATOMS: atom_id res chain seq x y z
N MET A 1 -22.94 -25.07 -12.19
CA MET A 1 -23.47 -23.89 -12.89
C MET A 1 -22.44 -22.79 -12.79
N PRO A 2 -22.25 -21.94 -13.82
CA PRO A 2 -21.38 -20.78 -13.70
C PRO A 2 -21.84 -19.90 -12.53
N SER A 3 -20.89 -19.37 -11.76
CA SER A 3 -21.20 -18.41 -10.71
C SER A 3 -21.77 -17.13 -11.30
N ARG A 4 -22.36 -16.27 -10.46
CA ARG A 4 -22.76 -14.92 -10.88
C ARG A 4 -21.56 -14.16 -11.45
N LEU A 5 -20.39 -14.31 -10.84
CA LEU A 5 -19.16 -13.67 -11.29
C LEU A 5 -18.72 -14.19 -12.67
N ASP A 6 -18.74 -15.51 -12.90
CA ASP A 6 -18.42 -16.08 -14.22
C ASP A 6 -19.33 -15.53 -15.32
N SER A 7 -20.61 -15.36 -14.99
CA SER A 7 -21.61 -14.78 -15.90
C SER A 7 -21.30 -13.32 -16.23
N VAL A 8 -20.85 -12.54 -15.23
CA VAL A 8 -20.42 -11.14 -15.42
C VAL A 8 -19.15 -11.08 -16.26
N ILE A 9 -18.16 -11.93 -16.00
CA ILE A 9 -16.90 -12.00 -16.76
C ILE A 9 -17.19 -12.31 -18.23
N ALA A 10 -18.03 -13.31 -18.49
CA ALA A 10 -18.42 -13.68 -19.85
C ALA A 10 -19.15 -12.53 -20.56
N LEU A 11 -20.06 -11.83 -19.87
CA LEU A 11 -20.76 -10.66 -20.42
C LEU A 11 -19.80 -9.50 -20.70
N ALA A 12 -18.88 -9.21 -19.78
CA ALA A 12 -17.89 -8.14 -19.93
C ALA A 12 -17.04 -8.36 -21.18
N LYS A 13 -16.60 -9.59 -21.43
CA LYS A 13 -15.90 -9.94 -22.67
C LYS A 13 -16.81 -9.80 -23.90
N HIS A 14 -17.98 -10.43 -23.89
CA HIS A 14 -18.88 -10.45 -25.06
C HIS A 14 -19.40 -9.06 -25.46
N ARG A 15 -19.54 -8.14 -24.50
CA ARG A 15 -20.04 -6.78 -24.75
C ARG A 15 -18.94 -5.74 -24.95
N GLY A 16 -17.67 -6.13 -24.91
CA GLY A 16 -16.55 -5.22 -25.15
C GLY A 16 -16.25 -4.27 -24.00
N PHE A 17 -16.37 -4.76 -22.76
CA PHE A 17 -15.91 -4.06 -21.56
C PHE A 17 -14.45 -4.37 -21.24
N VAL A 18 -14.09 -5.65 -21.13
CA VAL A 18 -12.75 -6.07 -20.71
C VAL A 18 -12.30 -7.29 -21.52
N PHE A 19 -11.06 -7.25 -21.98
CA PHE A 19 -10.39 -8.31 -22.72
C PHE A 19 -9.12 -8.77 -22.01
N GLN A 20 -8.75 -10.02 -22.23
CA GLN A 20 -7.47 -10.53 -21.75
C GLN A 20 -6.34 -9.80 -22.50
N SER A 21 -5.44 -9.13 -21.78
CA SER A 21 -4.36 -8.39 -22.44
C SER A 21 -3.45 -9.34 -23.22
N GLY A 22 -3.16 -9.00 -24.48
CA GLY A 22 -2.36 -9.84 -25.38
C GLY A 22 -3.01 -11.19 -25.74
N GLU A 23 -4.35 -11.29 -25.79
CA GLU A 23 -5.09 -12.55 -25.98
C GLU A 23 -4.58 -13.38 -27.18
N ILE A 24 -4.29 -12.75 -28.32
CA ILE A 24 -3.80 -13.44 -29.53
C ILE A 24 -2.41 -14.07 -29.37
N TYR A 25 -1.65 -13.67 -28.35
CA TYR A 25 -0.33 -14.20 -28.00
C TYR A 25 -0.38 -15.16 -26.80
N GLY A 26 -1.57 -15.63 -26.41
CA GLY A 26 -1.77 -16.52 -25.26
C GLY A 26 -2.09 -15.79 -23.95
N GLY A 27 -2.18 -14.46 -23.98
CA GLY A 27 -2.57 -13.64 -22.84
C GLY A 27 -1.47 -13.40 -21.81
N SER A 28 -1.46 -12.20 -21.22
CA SER A 28 -0.62 -11.87 -20.07
C SER A 28 -1.41 -12.03 -18.77
N ARG A 29 -0.93 -12.91 -17.88
CA ARG A 29 -1.62 -13.17 -16.59
C ARG A 29 -1.75 -11.88 -15.78
N SER A 30 -2.93 -11.69 -15.18
CA SER A 30 -3.24 -10.54 -14.32
C SER A 30 -3.08 -9.19 -15.03
N ALA A 31 -3.32 -9.16 -16.35
CA ALA A 31 -3.34 -7.94 -17.16
C ALA A 31 -4.56 -7.97 -18.09
N TRP A 32 -5.25 -6.84 -18.17
CA TRP A 32 -6.53 -6.71 -18.88
C TRP A 32 -6.60 -5.40 -19.66
N ASP A 33 -7.21 -5.46 -20.83
CA ASP A 33 -7.44 -4.30 -21.69
C ASP A 33 -8.92 -3.91 -21.63
N TYR A 34 -9.21 -2.61 -21.50
CA TYR A 34 -10.59 -2.12 -21.51
C TYR A 34 -11.04 -1.88 -22.95
N GLY A 35 -12.14 -2.52 -23.36
CA GLY A 35 -12.74 -2.38 -24.69
C GLY A 35 -13.59 -1.10 -24.82
N PRO A 36 -14.30 -0.92 -25.95
CA PRO A 36 -15.02 0.33 -26.24
C PRO A 36 -16.00 0.76 -25.13
N LEU A 37 -16.83 -0.16 -24.61
CA LEU A 37 -17.76 0.18 -23.52
C LEU A 37 -17.06 0.26 -22.16
N GLY A 38 -15.95 -0.48 -21.99
CA GLY A 38 -15.17 -0.48 -20.77
C GLY A 38 -14.44 0.84 -20.56
N VAL A 39 -13.86 1.42 -21.61
CA VAL A 39 -13.21 2.73 -21.56
C VAL A 39 -14.21 3.81 -21.18
N GLU A 40 -15.39 3.84 -21.82
CA GLU A 40 -16.44 4.82 -21.48
C GLU A 40 -16.90 4.70 -20.02
N LEU A 41 -17.15 3.46 -19.54
CA LEU A 41 -17.52 3.24 -18.15
C LEU A 41 -16.41 3.71 -17.18
N LYS A 42 -15.17 3.32 -17.44
CA LYS A 42 -14.01 3.68 -16.61
C LYS A 42 -13.81 5.20 -16.55
N GLU A 43 -13.89 5.87 -17.69
CA GLU A 43 -13.73 7.33 -17.76
C GLU A 43 -14.91 8.06 -17.09
N ASN A 44 -16.13 7.54 -17.18
CA ASN A 44 -17.27 8.09 -16.44
C ASN A 44 -17.09 7.98 -14.92
N ILE A 45 -16.59 6.85 -14.43
CA ILE A 45 -16.28 6.65 -13.01
C ILE A 45 -15.20 7.64 -12.57
N LYS A 46 -14.09 7.74 -13.30
CA LYS A 46 -12.98 8.67 -13.00
C LYS A 46 -13.45 10.12 -12.97
N ARG A 47 -14.20 10.56 -13.98
CA ARG A 47 -14.76 11.92 -14.05
C ARG A 47 -15.71 12.20 -12.89
N GLN A 48 -16.55 11.24 -12.52
CA GLN A 48 -17.46 11.44 -11.40
C GLN A 48 -16.74 11.47 -10.06
N TRP A 49 -15.72 10.64 -9.85
CA TRP A 49 -14.88 10.72 -8.66
C TRP A 49 -14.16 12.07 -8.59
N TRP A 50 -13.52 12.50 -9.70
CA TRP A 50 -12.85 13.80 -9.77
C TRP A 50 -13.81 14.96 -9.53
N ARG A 51 -15.04 14.84 -10.04
CA ARG A 51 -16.08 15.84 -9.82
C ARG A 51 -16.41 15.98 -8.34
N ALA A 52 -16.63 14.86 -7.65
CA ALA A 52 -17.01 14.80 -6.25
C ALA A 52 -15.87 15.20 -5.29
N MET A 53 -14.65 14.75 -5.57
CA MET A 53 -13.50 14.96 -4.70
C MET A 53 -12.78 16.28 -4.96
N VAL A 54 -12.77 16.77 -6.20
CA VAL A 54 -11.99 17.96 -6.57
C VAL A 54 -12.90 19.10 -7.00
N THR A 55 -13.62 18.98 -8.12
CA THR A 55 -14.25 20.17 -8.73
C THR A 55 -15.43 20.76 -7.95
N ARG A 56 -16.07 19.98 -7.07
CA ARG A 56 -17.19 20.42 -6.24
C ARG A 56 -16.76 20.89 -4.85
N ARG A 57 -15.46 20.89 -4.58
CA ARG A 57 -14.88 21.17 -3.26
C ARG A 57 -13.85 22.27 -3.37
N ASP A 58 -13.82 23.13 -2.36
CA ASP A 58 -12.83 24.20 -2.27
C ASP A 58 -11.62 23.79 -1.44
N ASP A 59 -11.65 22.64 -0.78
CA ASP A 59 -10.60 22.17 0.13
C ASP A 59 -9.71 21.08 -0.47
N ILE A 60 -9.93 20.67 -1.73
CA ILE A 60 -9.11 19.65 -2.40
C ILE A 60 -8.59 20.18 -3.74
N VAL A 61 -7.33 19.90 -4.03
CA VAL A 61 -6.68 20.27 -5.29
C VAL A 61 -6.14 19.03 -6.01
N GLY A 62 -6.02 19.13 -7.34
CA GLY A 62 -5.53 18.02 -8.17
C GLY A 62 -4.02 17.98 -8.33
N LEU A 63 -3.46 16.79 -8.48
CA LEU A 63 -2.08 16.52 -8.89
C LEU A 63 -2.05 15.37 -9.92
N ASP A 64 -1.07 15.41 -10.82
CA ASP A 64 -0.68 14.27 -11.65
C ASP A 64 0.85 14.11 -11.58
N SER A 65 1.31 13.21 -10.71
CA SER A 65 2.72 12.89 -10.54
C SER A 65 3.20 11.86 -11.56
N ALA A 66 4.50 11.87 -11.86
CA ALA A 66 5.13 10.83 -12.66
C ALA A 66 4.94 9.42 -12.06
N VAL A 67 4.92 8.40 -12.93
CA VAL A 67 4.91 6.97 -12.55
C VAL A 67 6.26 6.52 -12.01
N ILE A 68 7.34 7.01 -12.62
CA ILE A 68 8.71 6.69 -12.21
C ILE A 68 9.21 7.84 -11.35
N LEU A 69 9.27 7.60 -10.05
CA LEU A 69 9.83 8.52 -9.06
C LEU A 69 11.29 8.14 -8.74
N PRO A 70 12.11 9.07 -8.22
CA PRO A 70 13.45 8.73 -7.74
C PRO A 70 13.39 7.57 -6.74
N ARG A 71 14.31 6.62 -6.85
CA ARG A 71 14.36 5.41 -6.00
C ARG A 71 14.26 5.73 -4.50
N GLN A 72 14.81 6.87 -4.09
CA GLN A 72 14.93 7.32 -2.71
C GLN A 72 13.55 7.60 -2.09
N VAL A 73 12.54 7.92 -2.90
CA VAL A 73 11.15 8.05 -2.46
C VAL A 73 10.63 6.70 -1.91
N TRP A 74 10.96 5.60 -2.61
CA TRP A 74 10.57 4.24 -2.22
C TRP A 74 11.43 3.67 -1.08
N VAL A 75 12.66 4.17 -0.93
CA VAL A 75 13.51 3.85 0.23
C VAL A 75 12.97 4.54 1.47
N ALA A 76 12.70 5.85 1.39
CA ALA A 76 12.17 6.65 2.49
C ALA A 76 10.85 6.07 3.00
N SER A 77 9.89 5.87 2.10
CA SER A 77 8.57 5.28 2.44
C SER A 77 8.61 3.81 2.89
N GLY A 78 9.77 3.17 2.92
CA GLY A 78 9.94 1.78 3.37
C GLY A 78 9.57 0.72 2.33
N HIS A 79 9.03 1.09 1.17
CA HIS A 79 8.62 0.14 0.13
C HIS A 79 9.75 -0.76 -0.36
N VAL A 80 10.97 -0.24 -0.49
CA VAL A 80 12.12 -1.08 -0.91
C VAL A 80 12.46 -2.15 0.14
N GLY A 81 12.29 -1.86 1.43
CA GLY A 81 12.68 -2.74 2.53
C GLY A 81 11.58 -3.66 3.04
N VAL A 82 10.31 -3.26 2.94
CA VAL A 82 9.18 -3.90 3.63
C VAL A 82 8.07 -4.35 2.66
N PHE A 83 8.07 -3.90 1.39
CA PHE A 83 7.04 -4.29 0.42
C PHE A 83 7.32 -5.65 -0.20
N THR A 84 7.35 -6.68 0.65
CA THR A 84 7.63 -8.07 0.30
C THR A 84 6.48 -8.96 0.73
N ASP A 85 6.03 -9.82 -0.17
CA ASP A 85 5.08 -10.88 0.18
C ASP A 85 5.83 -12.21 0.43
N PRO A 86 5.46 -12.98 1.47
CA PRO A 86 6.04 -14.29 1.69
C PRO A 86 5.50 -15.27 0.63
N LEU A 87 6.40 -15.71 -0.25
CA LEU A 87 6.04 -16.59 -1.36
C LEU A 87 6.51 -18.03 -1.11
N THR A 88 5.59 -18.98 -1.29
CA THR A 88 5.89 -20.41 -1.28
C THR A 88 5.56 -21.05 -2.64
N GLU A 89 6.23 -22.15 -2.97
CA GLU A 89 5.97 -22.96 -4.17
C GLU A 89 5.52 -24.36 -3.77
N CYS A 90 4.46 -24.86 -4.40
CA CYS A 90 4.06 -26.25 -4.24
C CYS A 90 5.07 -27.15 -4.96
N LEU A 91 5.78 -28.01 -4.22
CA LEU A 91 6.79 -28.92 -4.75
C LEU A 91 6.23 -29.96 -5.74
N SER A 92 4.90 -30.13 -5.78
CA SER A 92 4.22 -31.09 -6.65
C SER A 92 3.78 -30.51 -8.00
N CYS A 93 3.32 -29.26 -8.04
CA CYS A 93 2.81 -28.63 -9.28
C CYS A 93 3.58 -27.37 -9.69
N HIS A 94 4.58 -26.97 -8.91
CA HIS A 94 5.43 -25.79 -9.11
C HIS A 94 4.67 -24.46 -9.26
N LYS A 95 3.40 -24.43 -8.85
CA LYS A 95 2.65 -23.18 -8.74
C LYS A 95 3.06 -22.46 -7.46
N ARG A 96 3.22 -21.14 -7.58
CA ARG A 96 3.59 -20.24 -6.50
C ARG A 96 2.34 -19.58 -5.93
N PHE A 97 2.34 -19.42 -4.63
CA PHE A 97 1.24 -18.86 -3.87
C PHE A 97 1.82 -17.97 -2.77
N ARG A 98 1.05 -16.97 -2.37
CA ARG A 98 1.35 -16.24 -1.15
C ARG A 98 1.00 -17.08 0.07
N GLU A 99 1.93 -17.19 1.00
CA GLU A 99 1.76 -17.98 2.22
C GLU A 99 0.62 -17.44 3.08
N ASP A 100 0.57 -16.13 3.30
CA ASP A 100 -0.44 -15.50 4.15
C ASP A 100 -1.87 -15.76 3.66
N HIS A 101 -2.14 -15.63 2.36
CA HIS A 101 -3.45 -15.96 1.79
C HIS A 101 -3.82 -17.44 1.99
N LEU A 102 -2.86 -18.36 1.86
CA LEU A 102 -3.11 -19.78 2.08
C LEU A 102 -3.52 -20.06 3.53
N LEU A 103 -2.93 -19.34 4.49
CA LEU A 103 -3.25 -19.44 5.91
C LEU A 103 -4.59 -18.78 6.24
N GLU A 104 -4.84 -17.57 5.74
CA GLU A 104 -6.11 -16.85 5.95
C GLU A 104 -7.30 -17.63 5.37
N GLU A 105 -7.17 -18.17 4.15
CA GLU A 105 -8.21 -19.02 3.56
C GLU A 105 -8.43 -20.31 4.36
N PHE A 106 -7.39 -20.88 4.96
CA PHE A 106 -7.52 -22.06 5.81
C PHE A 106 -8.28 -21.72 7.09
N GLU A 107 -7.92 -20.62 7.74
CA GLU A 107 -8.54 -20.12 8.97
C GLU A 107 -10.01 -19.84 8.77
N GLU A 108 -10.37 -19.15 7.68
CA GLU A 108 -11.76 -18.86 7.34
C GLU A 108 -12.57 -20.14 7.09
N LYS A 109 -11.99 -21.12 6.36
CA LYS A 109 -12.68 -22.38 6.04
C LYS A 109 -12.78 -23.35 7.22
N LYS A 110 -11.85 -23.30 8.16
CA LYS A 110 -11.74 -24.27 9.27
C LYS A 110 -12.09 -23.68 10.63
N GLY A 111 -12.25 -22.37 10.73
CA GLY A 111 -12.47 -21.65 11.98
C GLY A 111 -11.30 -21.76 12.96
N ARG A 112 -10.10 -22.13 12.49
CA ARG A 112 -8.89 -22.29 13.31
C ARG A 112 -7.61 -22.09 12.50
N ALA A 113 -6.58 -21.59 13.17
CA ALA A 113 -5.22 -21.54 12.63
C ALA A 113 -4.67 -22.95 12.38
N PRO A 114 -3.87 -23.17 11.32
CA PRO A 114 -3.17 -24.43 11.11
C PRO A 114 -2.07 -24.62 12.17
N GLU A 115 -1.97 -25.82 12.75
CA GLU A 115 -1.03 -26.13 13.83
C GLU A 115 0.40 -26.25 13.30
N ASN A 116 0.56 -26.74 12.07
CA ASN A 116 1.85 -26.92 11.40
C ASN A 116 2.08 -25.92 10.25
N GLY A 117 1.43 -24.75 10.30
CA GLY A 117 1.49 -23.75 9.22
C GLY A 117 1.04 -24.32 7.87
N LEU A 118 1.79 -24.05 6.80
CA LEU A 118 1.50 -24.60 5.45
C LEU A 118 1.47 -26.14 5.38
N GLY A 119 2.03 -26.84 6.38
CA GLY A 119 1.99 -28.30 6.48
C GLY A 119 0.58 -28.88 6.42
N ASP A 120 -0.37 -28.19 7.05
CA ASP A 120 -1.78 -28.61 7.12
C ASP A 120 -2.62 -28.11 5.93
N VAL A 121 -2.06 -27.19 5.13
CA VAL A 121 -2.73 -26.55 4.00
C VAL A 121 -2.54 -27.37 2.73
N ALA A 122 -3.65 -27.75 2.11
CA ALA A 122 -3.65 -28.42 0.81
C ALA A 122 -3.44 -27.40 -0.31
N CYS A 123 -2.59 -27.73 -1.28
CA CYS A 123 -2.40 -26.91 -2.47
C CYS A 123 -3.74 -26.69 -3.19
N PRO A 124 -4.19 -25.44 -3.40
CA PRO A 124 -5.47 -25.15 -4.05
C PRO A 124 -5.55 -25.69 -5.49
N ASN A 125 -4.40 -25.93 -6.13
CA ASN A 125 -4.33 -26.38 -7.51
C ASN A 125 -4.31 -27.91 -7.68
N CYS A 126 -3.57 -28.64 -6.84
CA CYS A 126 -3.38 -30.09 -7.02
C CYS A 126 -3.76 -30.94 -5.80
N GLY A 127 -4.15 -30.31 -4.68
CA GLY A 127 -4.57 -31.00 -3.46
C GLY A 127 -3.44 -31.61 -2.61
N THR A 128 -2.19 -31.58 -3.09
CA THR A 128 -1.03 -32.07 -2.33
C THR A 128 -0.87 -31.28 -1.04
N ARG A 129 -0.65 -31.97 0.09
CA ARG A 129 -0.47 -31.37 1.43
C ARG A 129 0.98 -31.45 1.88
N GLY A 130 1.44 -30.45 2.62
CA GLY A 130 2.75 -30.45 3.28
C GLY A 130 3.96 -30.52 2.34
N GLN A 131 3.78 -30.22 1.05
CA GLN A 131 4.85 -30.25 0.04
C GLN A 131 5.05 -28.84 -0.52
N TRP A 132 5.62 -27.98 0.32
CA TRP A 132 5.84 -26.56 0.10
C TRP A 132 7.32 -26.22 0.24
N THR A 133 7.82 -25.27 -0.54
CA THR A 133 9.16 -24.70 -0.29
C THR A 133 9.11 -23.78 0.92
N GLU A 134 10.27 -23.57 1.55
CA GLU A 134 10.45 -22.49 2.53
C GLU A 134 10.01 -21.15 1.92
N PRO A 135 9.20 -20.34 2.64
CA PRO A 135 8.80 -19.02 2.20
C PRO A 135 10.00 -18.13 1.89
N ARG A 136 9.91 -17.34 0.82
CA ARG A 136 10.90 -16.32 0.48
C ARG A 136 10.22 -14.99 0.24
N ASP A 137 10.85 -13.94 0.77
CA ASP A 137 10.41 -12.57 0.57
C ASP A 137 10.56 -12.18 -0.90
N PHE A 138 9.43 -11.85 -1.53
CA PHE A 138 9.40 -11.37 -2.90
C PHE A 138 8.98 -9.91 -2.94
N ASN A 139 9.87 -9.02 -3.42
CA ASN A 139 9.53 -7.61 -3.55
C ASN A 139 8.45 -7.42 -4.63
N MET A 140 7.34 -6.80 -4.22
CA MET A 140 6.16 -6.63 -5.05
C MET A 140 6.22 -5.40 -5.96
N MET A 141 7.29 -4.61 -5.93
CA MET A 141 7.48 -3.51 -6.88
C MET A 141 8.08 -4.00 -8.19
N LEU A 142 7.56 -3.48 -9.31
CA LEU A 142 8.14 -3.73 -10.62
C LEU A 142 9.38 -2.84 -10.82
N LYS A 143 10.52 -3.49 -11.08
CA LYS A 143 11.80 -2.83 -11.38
C LYS A 143 11.85 -2.38 -12.83
N THR A 144 12.51 -1.26 -13.06
CA THR A 144 12.89 -0.76 -14.39
C THR A 144 14.27 -0.11 -14.30
N TYR A 145 14.90 0.13 -15.44
CA TYR A 145 16.24 0.72 -15.52
C TYR A 145 16.18 1.96 -16.41
N LEU A 146 16.58 3.11 -15.86
CA LEU A 146 16.73 4.34 -16.60
C LEU A 146 18.18 4.51 -17.03
N GLY A 147 18.40 4.74 -18.32
CA GLY A 147 19.72 4.95 -18.90
C GLY A 147 20.10 3.89 -19.94
N PRO A 148 21.27 4.04 -20.58
CA PRO A 148 21.71 3.14 -21.65
C PRO A 148 22.22 1.78 -21.15
N VAL A 149 22.49 1.66 -19.85
CA VAL A 149 23.01 0.44 -19.22
C VAL A 149 22.04 0.02 -18.13
N GLU A 150 21.68 -1.26 -18.14
CA GLU A 150 20.83 -1.88 -17.12
C GLU A 150 21.67 -2.25 -15.89
N ASP A 151 22.03 -1.25 -15.08
CA ASP A 151 22.79 -1.45 -13.84
C ASP A 151 22.11 -0.81 -12.61
N GLU A 152 22.68 -1.05 -11.42
CA GLU A 152 22.15 -0.53 -10.16
C GLU A 152 22.06 1.01 -10.09
N SER A 153 22.85 1.74 -10.90
CA SER A 153 22.76 3.20 -10.96
C SER A 153 21.50 3.66 -11.71
N GLY A 154 21.05 2.87 -12.68
CA GLY A 154 19.80 3.07 -13.41
C GLY A 154 18.56 2.50 -12.72
N LEU A 155 18.69 1.73 -11.64
CA LEU A 155 17.58 1.02 -11.02
C LEU A 155 16.49 1.96 -10.47
N HIS A 156 15.31 1.85 -11.03
CA HIS A 156 14.09 2.55 -10.65
C HIS A 156 12.92 1.57 -10.51
N TYR A 157 11.78 2.09 -10.07
CA TYR A 157 10.56 1.31 -9.87
C TYR A 157 9.37 1.99 -10.54
N LEU A 158 8.45 1.19 -11.06
CA LEU A 158 7.10 1.66 -11.35
C LEU A 158 6.37 1.77 -10.02
N ARG A 159 5.72 2.91 -9.76
CA ARG A 159 5.07 3.17 -8.47
C ARG A 159 4.03 2.10 -8.10
N PRO A 160 4.04 1.54 -6.88
CA PRO A 160 3.02 0.60 -6.40
C PRO A 160 1.76 1.26 -5.86
N GLU A 161 1.79 2.58 -5.65
CA GLU A 161 0.70 3.44 -5.19
C GLU A 161 0.87 4.87 -5.76
N THR A 162 -0.18 5.70 -5.68
CA THR A 162 -0.12 7.09 -6.15
C THR A 162 0.23 8.10 -5.07
N ALA A 163 -0.02 7.77 -3.79
CA ALA A 163 0.18 8.60 -2.61
C ALA A 163 1.58 9.22 -2.48
N GLN A 164 2.65 8.47 -2.75
CA GLN A 164 4.02 9.01 -2.64
C GLN A 164 4.27 10.20 -3.55
N GLY A 165 3.63 10.26 -4.71
CA GLY A 165 3.70 11.41 -5.61
C GLY A 165 3.10 12.68 -5.02
N ILE A 166 2.07 12.52 -4.19
CA ILE A 166 1.41 13.60 -3.45
C ILE A 166 2.33 14.09 -2.32
N PHE A 167 2.84 13.20 -1.48
CA PHE A 167 3.67 13.58 -0.33
C PHE A 167 4.92 14.36 -0.74
N VAL A 168 5.64 13.93 -1.77
CA VAL A 168 6.84 14.64 -2.24
C VAL A 168 6.54 16.00 -2.89
N ASN A 169 5.29 16.23 -3.29
CA ASN A 169 4.82 17.50 -3.86
C ASN A 169 4.01 18.35 -2.87
N TYR A 170 3.82 17.92 -1.63
CA TYR A 170 3.01 18.62 -0.63
C TYR A 170 3.34 20.11 -0.55
N GLY A 171 4.62 20.46 -0.36
CA GLY A 171 5.07 21.86 -0.24
C GLY A 171 4.84 22.68 -1.51
N ASN A 172 5.07 22.10 -2.69
CA ASN A 172 4.84 22.75 -3.98
C ASN A 172 3.34 23.06 -4.17
N VAL A 173 2.49 22.08 -3.92
CA VAL A 173 1.04 22.18 -4.11
C VAL A 173 0.43 23.12 -3.08
N ALA A 174 0.77 22.99 -1.79
CA ALA A 174 0.29 23.88 -0.73
C ALA A 174 0.62 25.34 -1.04
N THR A 175 1.84 25.61 -1.50
CA THR A 175 2.29 26.95 -1.87
C THR A 175 1.56 27.49 -3.10
N ALA A 176 1.56 26.73 -4.20
CA ALA A 176 0.98 27.17 -5.46
C ALA A 176 -0.55 27.38 -5.38
N ALA A 177 -1.24 26.48 -4.68
CA ALA A 177 -2.69 26.56 -4.48
C ALA A 177 -3.10 27.43 -3.29
N ARG A 178 -2.12 27.99 -2.55
CA ARG A 178 -2.33 28.81 -1.34
C ARG A 178 -3.22 28.12 -0.31
N LYS A 179 -3.03 26.82 -0.11
CA LYS A 179 -3.80 26.02 0.84
C LYS A 179 -3.09 25.95 2.19
N LYS A 180 -3.90 25.81 3.23
CA LYS A 180 -3.50 25.52 4.61
C LYS A 180 -4.36 24.36 5.11
N PRO A 181 -3.85 23.47 5.97
CA PRO A 181 -4.69 22.46 6.61
C PRO A 181 -5.92 23.08 7.29
N PRO A 182 -7.11 22.46 7.20
CA PRO A 182 -7.39 21.21 6.50
C PRO A 182 -7.50 21.40 4.98
N PHE A 183 -6.77 20.61 4.19
CA PHE A 183 -6.94 20.53 2.74
C PHE A 183 -6.42 19.20 2.21
N GLY A 184 -6.90 18.78 1.04
CA GLY A 184 -6.46 17.55 0.38
C GLY A 184 -5.77 17.77 -0.96
N ILE A 185 -5.01 16.76 -1.37
CA ILE A 185 -4.46 16.65 -2.71
C ILE A 185 -4.94 15.31 -3.27
N ALA A 186 -5.60 15.35 -4.42
CA ALA A 186 -6.17 14.18 -5.08
C ALA A 186 -5.40 13.85 -6.37
N GLN A 187 -5.24 12.56 -6.63
CA GLN A 187 -4.58 12.05 -7.84
C GLN A 187 -5.34 10.83 -8.38
N ILE A 188 -5.48 10.78 -9.70
CA ILE A 188 -5.89 9.57 -10.41
C ILE A 188 -4.72 9.13 -11.28
N GLY A 189 -4.31 7.87 -11.20
CA GLY A 189 -3.27 7.39 -12.07
C GLY A 189 -2.95 5.91 -11.92
N LYS A 190 -2.05 5.43 -12.77
CA LYS A 190 -1.64 4.03 -12.80
C LYS A 190 -0.72 3.70 -11.63
N SER A 191 -0.85 2.48 -11.13
CA SER A 191 0.00 1.85 -10.13
C SER A 191 0.28 0.40 -10.52
N PHE A 192 1.39 -0.12 -10.03
CA PHE A 192 1.95 -1.38 -10.48
C PHE A 192 2.36 -2.27 -9.30
N ARG A 193 1.80 -3.48 -9.24
CA ARG A 193 2.15 -4.49 -8.24
C ARG A 193 2.54 -5.76 -8.94
N ASN A 194 3.66 -6.37 -8.57
CA ASN A 194 4.20 -7.57 -9.19
C ASN A 194 3.46 -8.82 -8.71
N GLU A 195 2.13 -8.81 -8.85
CA GLU A 195 1.23 -9.87 -8.40
C GLU A 195 1.60 -11.22 -9.04
N ILE A 196 1.79 -12.21 -8.18
CA ILE A 196 2.22 -13.56 -8.57
C ILE A 196 1.01 -14.49 -8.67
N THR A 197 0.01 -14.29 -7.81
CA THR A 197 -1.12 -15.20 -7.71
C THR A 197 -2.22 -14.75 -8.66
N PRO A 198 -2.66 -15.58 -9.61
CA PRO A 198 -3.84 -15.25 -10.42
C PRO A 198 -5.06 -15.15 -9.51
N GLY A 199 -5.80 -14.04 -9.61
CA GLY A 199 -7.02 -13.83 -8.84
C GLY A 199 -8.28 -13.81 -9.70
N ASN A 200 -9.38 -13.40 -9.07
CA ASN A 200 -10.65 -13.23 -9.72
C ASN A 200 -10.55 -12.04 -10.71
N PHE A 201 -10.51 -12.30 -12.02
CA PHE A 201 -10.68 -11.28 -13.07
C PHE A 201 -9.84 -10.00 -12.84
N ILE A 202 -10.46 -8.81 -12.86
CA ILE A 202 -9.81 -7.51 -12.66
C ILE A 202 -9.48 -7.17 -11.20
N PHE A 203 -9.77 -8.06 -10.23
CA PHE A 203 -9.54 -7.79 -8.80
C PHE A 203 -8.09 -7.99 -8.38
N ARG A 204 -7.29 -8.72 -9.17
CA ARG A 204 -5.85 -8.90 -8.92
C ARG A 204 -5.06 -8.73 -10.20
N THR A 205 -4.57 -7.51 -10.39
CA THR A 205 -3.89 -7.09 -11.62
C THR A 205 -2.53 -6.49 -11.34
N ARG A 206 -1.60 -6.64 -12.29
CA ARG A 206 -0.26 -6.07 -12.16
C ARG A 206 -0.19 -4.58 -12.47
N GLU A 207 -1.14 -4.12 -13.25
CA GLU A 207 -1.33 -2.73 -13.63
C GLU A 207 -2.80 -2.39 -13.38
N PHE A 208 -3.03 -1.31 -12.64
CA PHE A 208 -4.37 -0.80 -12.34
C PHE A 208 -4.32 0.72 -12.15
N GLU A 209 -5.48 1.36 -12.13
CA GLU A 209 -5.59 2.78 -11.79
C GLU A 209 -6.17 2.91 -10.38
N GLN A 210 -5.62 3.85 -9.62
CA GLN A 210 -6.14 4.23 -8.32
C GLN A 210 -6.63 5.68 -8.38
N MET A 211 -7.56 5.98 -7.49
CA MET A 211 -8.05 7.33 -7.23
C MET A 211 -7.80 7.58 -5.74
N GLU A 212 -6.69 8.24 -5.41
CA GLU A 212 -6.27 8.46 -4.03
C GLU A 212 -6.35 9.95 -3.68
N MET A 213 -6.60 10.24 -2.41
CA MET A 213 -6.68 11.58 -1.88
C MET A 213 -6.04 11.60 -0.50
N GLU A 214 -4.99 12.41 -0.37
CA GLU A 214 -4.33 12.64 0.92
C GLU A 214 -4.88 13.92 1.53
N PHE A 215 -5.58 13.81 2.67
CA PHE A 215 -6.17 14.94 3.38
C PHE A 215 -5.31 15.35 4.57
N PHE A 216 -4.65 16.51 4.46
CA PHE A 216 -3.75 17.04 5.48
C PHE A 216 -4.54 17.86 6.49
N VAL A 217 -4.41 17.52 7.77
CA VAL A 217 -5.18 18.10 8.87
C VAL A 217 -4.28 18.54 10.02
N GLU A 218 -4.82 19.34 10.93
CA GLU A 218 -4.11 19.72 12.15
C GLU A 218 -4.06 18.52 13.13
N PRO A 219 -2.91 18.25 13.77
CA PRO A 219 -2.81 17.18 14.77
C PRO A 219 -3.88 17.30 15.87
N GLY A 220 -4.55 16.20 16.19
CA GLY A 220 -5.63 16.16 17.17
C GLY A 220 -7.02 16.44 16.58
N THR A 221 -7.12 16.75 15.27
CA THR A 221 -8.39 16.81 14.54
C THR A 221 -8.61 15.61 13.61
N ASP A 222 -7.60 14.74 13.51
CA ASP A 222 -7.51 13.63 12.56
C ASP A 222 -8.61 12.59 12.74
N GLU A 223 -8.97 12.21 13.96
CA GLU A 223 -10.08 11.26 14.20
C GLU A 223 -11.43 11.79 13.67
N THR A 224 -11.69 13.09 13.82
CA THR A 224 -12.94 13.72 13.34
C THR A 224 -12.98 13.74 11.82
N TRP A 225 -11.87 14.13 11.18
CA TRP A 225 -11.76 14.12 9.73
C TRP A 225 -11.80 12.72 9.13
N HIS A 226 -11.21 11.74 9.82
CA HIS A 226 -11.24 10.34 9.41
C HIS A 226 -12.69 9.81 9.38
N GLN A 227 -13.47 10.05 10.44
CA GLN A 227 -14.88 9.66 10.46
C GLN A 227 -15.70 10.40 9.37
N TYR A 228 -15.47 11.71 9.21
CA TYR A 228 -16.09 12.49 8.14
C TYR A 228 -15.84 11.88 6.75
N TRP A 229 -14.61 11.43 6.48
CA TRP A 229 -14.28 10.81 5.20
C TRP A 229 -14.91 9.43 5.04
N ILE A 230 -14.94 8.59 6.06
CA ILE A 230 -15.66 7.30 6.02
C ILE A 230 -17.13 7.52 5.60
N ASP A 231 -17.81 8.44 6.27
CA ASP A 231 -19.22 8.73 6.02
C ASP A 231 -19.43 9.32 4.62
N THR A 232 -18.59 10.29 4.23
CA THR A 232 -18.64 10.95 2.91
C THR A 232 -18.42 9.95 1.77
N ARG A 233 -17.47 9.03 1.92
CA ARG A 233 -17.16 8.04 0.89
C ARG A 233 -18.25 6.96 0.79
N MET A 234 -18.80 6.52 1.92
CA MET A 234 -19.96 5.61 1.94
C MET A 234 -21.19 6.25 1.29
N GLU A 235 -21.46 7.53 1.57
CA GLU A 235 -22.54 8.29 0.91
C GLU A 235 -22.29 8.39 -0.60
N TRP A 236 -21.05 8.61 -1.04
CA TRP A 236 -20.74 8.69 -2.47
C TRP A 236 -21.16 7.42 -3.21
N TYR A 237 -20.83 6.23 -2.71
CA TYR A 237 -21.24 4.96 -3.35
C TYR A 237 -22.77 4.80 -3.40
N THR A 238 -23.46 5.05 -2.30
CA THR A 238 -24.93 4.90 -2.23
C THR A 238 -25.64 5.94 -3.10
N SER A 239 -25.12 7.16 -3.20
CA SER A 239 -25.65 8.23 -4.07
C SER A 239 -25.56 7.90 -5.56
N LEU A 240 -24.64 7.00 -5.95
CA LEU A 240 -24.52 6.49 -7.32
C LEU A 240 -25.49 5.34 -7.63
N GLY A 241 -26.33 4.95 -6.66
CA GLY A 241 -27.32 3.88 -6.81
C GLY A 241 -26.82 2.49 -6.44
N ILE A 242 -25.65 2.37 -5.80
CA ILE A 242 -25.22 1.09 -5.23
C ILE A 242 -26.09 0.78 -4.01
N ALA A 243 -26.71 -0.40 -4.01
CA ALA A 243 -27.55 -0.83 -2.90
C ALA A 243 -26.74 -0.95 -1.61
N ALA A 244 -27.20 -0.29 -0.55
CA ALA A 244 -26.53 -0.28 0.76
C ALA A 244 -26.33 -1.69 1.34
N ASP A 245 -27.26 -2.62 1.09
CA ASP A 245 -27.15 -4.02 1.54
C ASP A 245 -25.96 -4.77 0.93
N ASN A 246 -25.38 -4.27 -0.17
CA ASN A 246 -24.18 -4.83 -0.79
C ASN A 246 -22.90 -4.12 -0.35
N LEU A 247 -22.97 -3.15 0.56
CA LEU A 247 -21.83 -2.41 1.09
C LEU A 247 -21.70 -2.65 2.60
N ARG A 248 -20.47 -2.68 3.10
CA ARG A 248 -20.21 -2.64 4.54
C ARG A 248 -18.94 -1.85 4.84
N LEU A 249 -18.86 -1.37 6.08
CA LEU A 249 -17.63 -0.87 6.66
C LEU A 249 -16.93 -2.03 7.38
N TYR A 250 -15.70 -2.31 7.01
CA TYR A 250 -14.86 -3.31 7.66
C TYR A 250 -13.72 -2.61 8.39
N GLU A 251 -13.73 -2.71 9.72
CA GLU A 251 -12.71 -2.12 10.59
C GLU A 251 -11.53 -3.10 10.70
N HIS A 252 -10.31 -2.64 10.40
CA HIS A 252 -9.13 -3.48 10.53
C HIS A 252 -8.85 -3.80 12.01
N PRO A 253 -8.63 -5.08 12.37
CA PRO A 253 -8.15 -5.45 13.70
C PRO A 253 -6.82 -4.75 14.02
N ALA A 254 -6.57 -4.42 15.29
CA ALA A 254 -5.36 -3.72 15.71
C ALA A 254 -4.08 -4.44 15.28
N GLU A 255 -4.10 -5.77 15.22
CA GLU A 255 -2.98 -6.62 14.81
C GLU A 255 -2.72 -6.59 13.30
N LYS A 256 -3.71 -6.19 12.49
CA LYS A 256 -3.61 -6.07 11.03
C LYS A 256 -3.32 -4.64 10.57
N LEU A 257 -3.31 -3.65 11.47
CA LEU A 257 -2.96 -2.28 11.13
C LEU A 257 -1.50 -2.19 10.69
N SER A 258 -1.27 -1.44 9.61
CA SER A 258 0.09 -1.04 9.24
C SER A 258 0.70 -0.22 10.38
N HIS A 259 2.00 -0.36 10.60
CA HIS A 259 2.73 0.29 11.71
C HIS A 259 2.62 1.83 11.76
N TYR A 260 2.14 2.46 10.68
CA TYR A 260 1.90 3.90 10.54
C TYR A 260 0.42 4.30 10.53
N SER A 261 -0.52 3.35 10.60
CA SER A 261 -1.97 3.63 10.63
C SER A 261 -2.52 3.47 12.05
N THR A 262 -3.23 4.49 12.54
CA THR A 262 -3.93 4.43 13.83
C THR A 262 -5.31 3.79 13.71
N ARG A 263 -5.93 3.90 12.53
CA ARG A 263 -7.24 3.35 12.21
C ARG A 263 -7.36 3.22 10.69
N THR A 264 -7.81 2.07 10.23
CA THR A 264 -8.14 1.83 8.81
C THR A 264 -9.52 1.20 8.72
N VAL A 265 -10.36 1.76 7.87
CA VAL A 265 -11.70 1.26 7.57
C VAL A 265 -11.83 1.07 6.07
N ASP A 266 -12.19 -0.14 5.65
CA ASP A 266 -12.45 -0.45 4.27
C ASP A 266 -13.95 -0.36 3.98
N ILE A 267 -14.30 0.26 2.85
CA ILE A 267 -15.60 0.08 2.23
C ILE A 267 -15.49 -1.18 1.36
N GLU A 268 -16.21 -2.23 1.77
CA GLU A 268 -16.24 -3.50 1.04
C GLU A 268 -17.57 -3.68 0.31
N TYR A 269 -17.50 -4.35 -0.84
CA TYR A 269 -18.66 -4.73 -1.63
C TYR A 269 -18.86 -6.24 -1.68
N LYS A 270 -20.13 -6.66 -1.66
CA LYS A 270 -20.55 -8.06 -1.72
C LYS A 270 -20.47 -8.61 -3.16
N PHE A 271 -19.26 -8.92 -3.62
CA PHE A 271 -19.01 -9.50 -4.94
C PHE A 271 -19.45 -10.96 -5.08
N GLY A 272 -19.55 -11.69 -3.96
CA GLY A 272 -19.87 -13.12 -3.93
C GLY A 272 -18.72 -13.98 -4.44
N PHE A 273 -17.48 -13.69 -4.01
CA PHE A 273 -16.35 -14.55 -4.34
C PHE A 273 -16.47 -15.92 -3.66
N THR A 274 -15.79 -16.91 -4.24
CA THR A 274 -15.66 -18.23 -3.63
C THR A 274 -14.69 -18.14 -2.46
N GLY A 275 -15.16 -18.31 -1.22
CA GLY A 275 -14.34 -18.22 0.00
C GLY A 275 -14.83 -17.10 0.92
N SER A 276 -14.68 -15.85 0.48
CA SER A 276 -15.25 -14.66 1.12
C SER A 276 -16.26 -13.99 0.19
N GLU A 277 -17.46 -13.67 0.68
CA GLU A 277 -18.46 -12.98 -0.14
C GLU A 277 -18.11 -11.50 -0.41
N TRP A 278 -17.15 -10.95 0.31
CA TRP A 278 -16.81 -9.53 0.34
C TRP A 278 -15.44 -9.24 -0.29
N GLY A 279 -15.29 -8.05 -0.85
CA GLY A 279 -14.00 -7.54 -1.30
C GLY A 279 -13.93 -6.03 -1.19
N GLU A 280 -12.72 -5.54 -0.94
CA GLU A 280 -12.39 -4.12 -0.80
C GLU A 280 -12.70 -3.33 -2.09
N LEU A 281 -13.33 -2.17 -1.92
CA LEU A 281 -13.44 -1.12 -2.95
C LEU A 281 -12.53 0.06 -2.66
N GLU A 282 -12.45 0.49 -1.39
CA GLU A 282 -11.74 1.69 -0.98
C GLU A 282 -11.33 1.57 0.50
N GLY A 283 -10.04 1.72 0.79
CA GLY A 283 -9.53 1.87 2.15
C GLY A 283 -9.40 3.34 2.57
N ILE A 284 -9.95 3.68 3.72
CA ILE A 284 -9.80 4.98 4.37
C ILE A 284 -8.92 4.78 5.61
N ALA A 285 -7.73 5.39 5.60
CA ALA A 285 -6.72 5.19 6.64
C ALA A 285 -6.28 6.51 7.28
N ASN A 286 -6.18 6.52 8.62
CA ASN A 286 -5.53 7.60 9.37
C ASN A 286 -4.04 7.28 9.59
N ARG A 287 -3.19 7.88 8.76
CA ARG A 287 -1.73 7.64 8.72
C ARG A 287 -0.90 8.59 9.59
N THR A 288 -1.55 9.45 10.38
CA THR A 288 -0.89 10.44 11.27
C THR A 288 0.07 11.38 10.51
N ASP A 289 1.29 11.61 11.01
CA ASP A 289 2.33 12.44 10.38
C ASP A 289 3.44 11.63 9.70
N PHE A 290 3.31 10.29 9.67
CA PHE A 290 4.36 9.36 9.28
C PHE A 290 4.96 9.67 7.91
N ASP A 291 4.13 9.88 6.89
CA ASP A 291 4.59 10.02 5.52
C ASP A 291 5.40 11.31 5.29
N LEU A 292 4.87 12.46 5.73
CA LEU A 292 5.57 13.74 5.62
C LEU A 292 6.83 13.77 6.50
N LYS A 293 6.78 13.18 7.70
CA LYS A 293 7.94 13.10 8.60
C LYS A 293 9.05 12.26 8.00
N THR A 294 8.72 11.08 7.49
CA THR A 294 9.65 10.16 6.85
C THR A 294 10.36 10.83 5.66
N HIS A 295 9.63 11.53 4.80
CA HIS A 295 10.22 12.28 3.69
C HIS A 295 11.03 13.49 4.15
N THR A 296 10.61 14.19 5.20
CA THR A 296 11.38 15.29 5.81
C THR A 296 12.75 14.80 6.27
N GLU A 297 12.79 13.69 7.01
CA GLU A 297 14.01 13.09 7.55
C GLU A 297 14.97 12.62 6.44
N HIS A 298 14.45 11.98 5.38
CA HIS A 298 15.28 11.44 4.30
C HIS A 298 15.74 12.49 3.28
N SER A 299 14.92 13.52 3.02
CA SER A 299 15.24 14.56 2.04
C SER A 299 15.97 15.76 2.62
N GLY A 300 15.88 15.99 3.94
CA GLY A 300 16.37 17.19 4.61
C GLY A 300 15.56 18.45 4.28
N LYS A 301 14.39 18.33 3.64
CA LYS A 301 13.47 19.43 3.36
C LYS A 301 12.39 19.50 4.42
N ASP A 302 12.20 20.67 5.01
CA ASP A 302 11.13 20.91 5.96
C ASP A 302 9.77 20.95 5.25
N LEU A 303 8.91 19.98 5.57
CA LEU A 303 7.54 19.89 5.07
C LEU A 303 6.51 20.31 6.15
N SER A 304 6.97 20.89 7.27
CA SER A 304 6.08 21.34 8.34
C SER A 304 5.23 22.54 7.92
N PHE A 305 4.04 22.64 8.52
CA PHE A 305 3.16 23.78 8.35
C PHE A 305 3.27 24.73 9.56
N PHE A 306 3.43 26.03 9.30
CA PHE A 306 3.43 27.06 10.34
C PHE A 306 2.12 27.86 10.32
N ASP A 307 1.37 27.81 11.43
CA ASP A 307 0.17 28.62 11.60
C ASP A 307 0.52 29.96 12.26
N GLN A 308 0.53 31.02 11.45
CA GLN A 308 0.78 32.38 11.91
C GLN A 308 -0.29 32.90 12.88
N GLU A 309 -1.53 32.41 12.83
CA GLU A 309 -2.62 32.89 13.69
C GLU A 309 -2.56 32.27 15.09
N LYS A 310 -2.11 31.00 15.19
CA LYS A 310 -1.94 30.29 16.46
C LYS A 310 -0.54 30.42 17.06
N GLY A 311 0.43 30.99 16.32
CA GLY A 311 1.82 31.08 16.73
C GLY A 311 2.50 29.72 16.93
N SER A 312 1.96 28.65 16.32
CA SER A 312 2.38 27.27 16.51
C SER A 312 2.81 26.61 15.19
N VAL A 313 3.88 25.80 15.28
CA VAL A 313 4.28 24.89 14.19
C VAL A 313 3.40 23.65 14.28
N GLY A 314 2.58 23.41 13.26
CA GLY A 314 1.80 22.19 13.04
C GLY A 314 2.68 21.10 12.43
N CYS A 315 3.67 20.66 13.22
CA CYS A 315 4.39 19.39 13.15
C CYS A 315 5.42 19.45 14.29
N ARG A 316 4.96 19.27 15.54
CA ARG A 316 5.86 19.36 16.69
C ARG A 316 6.67 18.07 16.76
N THR A 317 7.87 18.08 16.19
CA THR A 317 8.86 17.03 16.41
C THR A 317 9.11 16.92 17.90
N SER A 318 8.71 15.82 18.54
CA SER A 318 9.26 15.44 19.83
C SER A 318 10.70 15.01 19.62
N SER A 319 11.63 15.96 19.57
CA SER A 319 13.06 15.68 19.63
C SER A 319 13.41 15.30 21.07
N SER A 320 13.16 14.05 21.43
CA SER A 320 13.84 13.39 22.53
C SER A 320 14.48 12.14 21.95
N PRO A 321 15.82 12.11 21.77
CA PRO A 321 16.47 10.89 21.33
C PRO A 321 16.19 9.80 22.38
N PRO A 322 15.84 8.56 21.97
CA PRO A 322 15.69 7.48 22.93
C PRO A 322 17.02 7.32 23.68
N ARG A 323 16.96 7.44 25.01
CA ARG A 323 18.08 7.07 25.88
C ARG A 323 18.51 5.66 25.47
N ALA A 324 19.76 5.52 25.02
CA ALA A 324 20.38 4.23 24.77
C ALA A 324 20.35 3.38 26.05
N SER A 325 19.30 2.58 26.22
CA SER A 325 19.28 1.51 27.19
C SER A 325 20.24 0.45 26.66
N ARG A 326 21.40 0.36 27.31
CA ARG A 326 22.41 -0.67 27.08
C ARG A 326 21.75 -2.05 26.96
N ALA A 327 21.69 -2.58 25.74
CA ALA A 327 21.46 -4.00 25.51
C ALA A 327 22.60 -4.75 26.20
N ARG A 328 22.30 -5.40 27.33
CA ARG A 328 23.16 -6.42 27.93
C ARG A 328 23.16 -7.60 26.97
N SER A 329 24.25 -7.76 26.23
CA SER A 329 24.51 -8.97 25.48
C SER A 329 24.68 -10.13 26.46
N TRP A 330 23.71 -11.04 26.46
CA TRP A 330 23.91 -12.40 26.96
C TRP A 330 24.66 -13.16 25.87
N ARG A 331 26.00 -13.10 25.88
CA ARG A 331 26.83 -14.10 25.20
C ARG A 331 27.34 -15.08 26.24
N SER A 332 26.80 -16.29 26.14
CA SER A 332 27.26 -17.48 26.83
C SER A 332 28.73 -17.74 26.54
N SER A 333 29.43 -18.04 27.62
CA SER A 333 30.84 -18.39 27.75
C SER A 333 31.26 -19.59 26.90
N TRP A 334 32.22 -19.39 26.00
CA TRP A 334 33.23 -20.40 25.65
C TRP A 334 34.57 -19.67 25.39
N ARG A 335 35.56 -19.94 26.26
CA ARG A 335 36.98 -19.54 26.12
C ARG A 335 37.74 -20.72 25.51
N PRO A 336 38.84 -20.48 24.76
CA PRO A 336 40.16 -20.50 25.43
C PRO A 336 41.19 -19.46 24.93
N THR A 337 41.95 -18.93 25.90
CA THR A 337 43.38 -18.51 25.90
C THR A 337 44.01 -17.95 24.61
N THR A 338 44.57 -16.74 24.59
CA THR A 338 45.93 -16.43 25.11
C THR A 338 46.25 -14.91 25.03
N ARG A 339 47.05 -14.40 26.00
CA ARG A 339 48.10 -13.33 25.95
C ARG A 339 47.99 -12.21 24.87
N THR A 340 48.17 -10.90 25.08
CA THR A 340 49.08 -10.15 25.97
C THR A 340 48.87 -8.62 25.82
N ARG A 341 49.14 -7.86 26.89
CA ARG A 341 49.74 -6.49 26.96
C ARG A 341 49.00 -5.23 26.42
N ARG A 342 48.46 -4.47 27.39
CA ARG A 342 48.43 -3.00 27.64
C ARG A 342 49.64 -2.14 27.12
N PRO A 343 49.67 -0.79 27.30
CA PRO A 343 48.68 0.29 27.07
C PRO A 343 49.35 1.63 26.57
N THR A 344 48.70 2.79 26.78
CA THR A 344 49.16 4.22 26.72
C THR A 344 48.86 4.97 25.41
N ARG A 345 48.43 6.25 25.35
CA ARG A 345 48.27 7.43 26.26
C ARG A 345 47.17 8.35 25.63
N ARG A 346 46.21 8.90 26.40
CA ARG A 346 46.06 10.33 26.84
C ARG A 346 46.17 11.37 25.70
N VAL A 347 45.18 12.25 25.48
CA VAL A 347 44.95 13.59 26.11
C VAL A 347 43.49 14.03 25.79
N GLU A 348 42.64 14.34 26.79
CA GLU A 348 42.04 15.68 27.15
C GLU A 348 41.33 16.42 25.99
N SER A 349 40.19 17.11 26.09
CA SER A 349 39.31 17.53 27.19
C SER A 349 38.02 18.12 26.56
N THR A 350 36.88 17.90 27.22
CA THR A 350 35.71 18.81 27.36
C THR A 350 35.19 19.62 26.16
N SER A 351 33.97 19.30 25.72
CA SER A 351 32.74 20.10 25.96
C SER A 351 31.60 19.59 25.06
N ALA A 352 30.41 19.47 25.63
CA ALA A 352 29.15 19.31 24.92
C ALA A 352 28.57 20.71 24.58
N PRO A 353 27.52 20.86 23.75
CA PRO A 353 27.09 20.09 22.58
C PRO A 353 26.77 21.00 21.35
N CYS A 354 26.63 20.38 20.19
CA CYS A 354 25.49 20.56 19.27
C CYS A 354 25.21 19.20 18.64
#